data_AF-A0A7C1P5D6-F1
#
_entry.id   AF-A0A7C1P5D6-F1
#
_cell.length_a   1.000
_cell.length_b   1.000
_cell.length_c   1.000
_cell.angle_alpha   90.00
_cell.angle_beta   90.00
_cell.angle_gamma   90.00
#
_symmetry.space_group_name_H-M   'P 1'
#
loop_
_entity.id
_entity.type
_entity.pdbx_description
1 polymer ?
#
loop_
_entity_poly.entity_id
_entity_poly.type
_entity_poly.pdbx_seq_one_letter_code
_entity_poly.pdbx_strand_id
1 'polypeptide(L)'
;MTVSGYTGRNTLYVGGSGPNNYTRIQDAIDDANDGDTIFVYNGTYYEHHIIIDKKIYLLGENKNSTIINVVGKHQGVQIFCDDVIVKGFTIRNNSYAFD
;
A
#
# COMPACT_ATOMS: atom_id res chain seq x y z
N MET A 1 16.81 22.77 -17.82
CA MET A 1 16.40 21.67 -18.72
C MET A 1 16.26 20.44 -17.84
N THR A 2 15.07 20.21 -17.28
CA THR A 2 14.80 19.02 -16.46
C THR A 2 14.68 17.84 -17.42
N VAL A 3 15.51 16.82 -17.20
CA VAL A 3 15.44 15.59 -17.98
C VAL A 3 14.12 14.92 -17.63
N SER A 4 13.24 14.83 -18.61
CA SER A 4 11.98 14.09 -18.58
C SER A 4 12.22 12.65 -18.13
N GLY A 5 11.55 12.24 -17.06
CA GLY A 5 11.27 10.84 -16.73
C GLY A 5 12.48 9.96 -16.41
N TYR A 6 12.75 9.75 -15.13
CA TYR A 6 13.19 8.42 -14.72
C TYR A 6 12.00 7.48 -14.95
N THR A 7 11.91 6.89 -16.14
CA THR A 7 10.97 5.82 -16.51
C THR A 7 11.37 4.47 -15.87
N GLY A 8 12.07 4.51 -14.74
CA GLY A 8 12.42 3.34 -13.96
C GLY A 8 11.32 3.10 -12.93
N ARG A 9 10.70 1.93 -12.98
CA ARG A 9 9.81 1.46 -11.92
C ARG A 9 10.55 1.56 -10.59
N ASN A 10 10.14 2.48 -9.72
CA ASN A 10 10.73 2.59 -8.40
C ASN A 10 10.08 1.58 -7.45
N THR A 11 10.78 1.26 -6.38
CA THR A 11 10.21 0.50 -5.26
C THR A 11 10.16 1.39 -4.04
N LEU A 12 8.94 1.63 -3.53
CA LEU A 12 8.69 2.30 -2.27
C LEU A 12 8.50 1.20 -1.20
N TYR A 13 9.13 1.39 -0.04
CA TYR A 13 9.17 0.37 1.01
C TYR A 13 8.36 0.82 2.23
N VAL A 14 7.53 -0.08 2.76
CA VAL A 14 6.68 0.20 3.94
C VAL A 14 7.04 -0.76 5.08
N GLY A 15 7.29 -0.21 6.27
CA GLY A 15 7.48 -0.95 7.52
C GLY A 15 8.85 -1.59 7.76
N GLY A 16 9.83 -1.38 6.88
CA GLY A 16 11.21 -1.83 7.10
C GLY A 16 12.02 -0.85 7.96
N SER A 17 13.25 -1.21 8.33
CA SER A 17 14.14 -0.39 9.17
C SER A 17 15.09 0.56 8.43
N GLY A 18 15.05 0.58 7.10
CA GLY A 18 15.91 1.42 6.26
C GLY A 18 15.48 2.89 6.22
N PRO A 19 16.38 3.80 5.82
CA PRO A 19 16.02 5.20 5.61
C PRO A 19 14.97 5.33 4.49
N ASN A 20 14.09 6.33 4.61
CA ASN A 20 13.01 6.64 3.65
C ASN A 20 11.91 5.59 3.53
N ASN A 21 11.82 4.66 4.49
CA ASN A 21 10.68 3.75 4.54
C ASN A 21 9.44 4.46 5.08
N TYR A 22 8.31 4.20 4.42
CA TYR A 22 7.01 4.63 4.88
C TYR A 22 6.58 3.80 6.08
N THR A 23 5.81 4.42 6.98
CA THR A 23 5.15 3.70 8.09
C THR A 23 3.74 3.27 7.71
N ARG A 24 3.10 4.01 6.80
CA ARG A 24 1.75 3.76 6.30
C ARG A 24 1.77 3.37 4.82
N ILE A 25 0.89 2.46 4.45
CA ILE A 25 0.71 1.99 3.09
C ILE A 25 0.08 3.08 2.23
N GLN A 26 -0.91 3.82 2.74
CA GLN A 26 -1.55 4.89 1.97
C GLN A 26 -0.55 5.99 1.59
N ASP A 27 0.31 6.40 2.52
CA ASP A 27 1.32 7.43 2.25
C ASP A 27 2.28 7.00 1.11
N ALA A 28 2.62 5.70 1.03
CA ALA A 28 3.41 5.17 -0.08
C ALA A 28 2.64 5.13 -1.41
N ILE A 29 1.32 4.89 -1.37
CA ILE A 29 0.46 4.95 -2.57
C ILE A 29 0.36 6.38 -3.09
N ASP A 30 0.22 7.34 -2.18
CA ASP A 30 0.12 8.77 -2.51
C ASP A 30 1.39 9.30 -3.18
N ASP A 31 2.57 8.81 -2.78
CA ASP A 31 3.87 9.19 -3.36
C ASP A 31 4.25 8.39 -4.62
N ALA A 32 3.66 7.22 -4.84
CA ALA A 32 3.97 6.37 -5.98
C ALA A 32 3.56 7.02 -7.32
N ASN A 33 4.25 6.65 -8.40
CA ASN A 33 3.87 6.94 -9.78
C ASN A 33 3.34 5.67 -10.47
N ASP A 34 2.70 5.85 -11.62
CA ASP A 34 2.29 4.72 -12.45
C ASP A 34 3.49 3.83 -12.80
N GLY A 35 3.31 2.53 -12.60
CA GLY A 35 4.31 1.49 -12.81
C GLY A 35 5.17 1.17 -11.58
N ASP A 36 5.07 1.95 -10.50
CA ASP A 36 5.86 1.72 -9.29
C ASP A 36 5.40 0.48 -8.52
N THR A 37 6.34 -0.06 -7.74
CA THR A 37 6.09 -1.13 -6.77
C THR A 37 6.09 -0.56 -5.37
N ILE A 38 5.10 -0.94 -4.57
CA ILE A 38 5.06 -0.69 -3.13
C ILE A 38 5.27 -2.03 -2.46
N PHE A 39 6.44 -2.23 -1.85
CA PHE A 39 6.78 -3.43 -1.12
C PHE A 39 6.53 -3.22 0.39
N VAL A 40 5.70 -4.07 0.96
CA VAL A 40 5.26 -3.96 2.36
C VAL A 40 5.83 -5.13 3.16
N TYR A 41 6.73 -4.82 4.09
CA TYR A 41 7.33 -5.81 4.99
C TYR A 41 6.28 -6.42 5.93
N ASN A 42 6.59 -7.58 6.51
CA ASN A 42 5.76 -8.24 7.53
C ASN A 42 5.40 -7.29 8.67
N GLY A 43 4.12 -7.32 9.09
CA GLY A 43 3.58 -6.39 10.08
C GLY A 43 2.07 -6.30 10.01
N THR A 44 1.47 -5.65 11.01
CA THR A 44 0.06 -5.25 10.97
C THR A 44 -0.03 -3.75 10.77
N TYR A 45 -0.62 -3.35 9.65
CA TYR A 45 -0.79 -1.96 9.26
C TYR A 45 -2.24 -1.57 9.54
N TYR A 46 -2.43 -0.62 10.46
CA TYR A 46 -3.74 -0.10 10.82
C TYR A 46 -4.04 1.10 9.93
N GLU A 47 -4.88 0.90 8.93
CA GLU A 47 -5.18 1.91 7.92
C GLU A 47 -6.62 2.37 8.03
N HIS A 48 -6.84 3.68 7.91
CA HIS A 48 -8.20 4.20 7.85
C HIS A 48 -8.87 3.89 6.52
N HIS A 49 -8.11 3.94 5.43
CA HIS A 49 -8.53 3.57 4.08
C HIS A 49 -7.30 3.18 3.27
N ILE A 50 -7.52 2.39 2.22
CA ILE A 50 -6.55 2.19 1.15
C ILE A 50 -7.25 2.53 -0.17
N ILE A 51 -6.82 3.61 -0.80
CA ILE A 51 -7.33 4.10 -2.08
C ILE A 51 -6.22 3.96 -3.10
N ILE A 52 -6.44 3.13 -4.12
CA ILE A 52 -5.50 2.92 -5.22
C ILE A 52 -6.12 3.47 -6.50
N ASP A 53 -5.63 4.63 -6.93
CA ASP A 53 -6.06 5.35 -8.13
C ASP A 53 -4.97 5.43 -9.22
N LYS A 54 -3.85 4.71 -9.01
CA LYS A 54 -2.69 4.63 -9.90
C LYS A 54 -2.38 3.19 -10.32
N LYS A 55 -1.68 3.01 -11.43
CA LYS A 55 -1.28 1.70 -11.97
C LYS A 55 -0.08 1.14 -11.22
N ILE A 56 -0.28 0.58 -10.03
CA ILE A 56 0.82 0.16 -9.14
C ILE A 56 0.80 -1.34 -8.82
N TYR A 57 1.95 -1.82 -8.34
CA TYR A 57 2.11 -3.15 -7.74
C TYR A 57 2.21 -3.01 -6.22
N LEU A 58 1.13 -3.28 -5.48
CA LEU A 58 1.13 -3.35 -4.03
C LEU A 58 1.40 -4.79 -3.58
N LEU A 59 2.60 -5.03 -3.06
CA LEU A 59 3.13 -6.37 -2.77
C LEU A 59 3.48 -6.52 -1.29
N GLY A 60 2.78 -7.39 -0.59
CA GLY A 60 3.09 -7.81 0.77
C GLY A 60 4.14 -8.92 0.78
N GLU A 61 5.07 -8.83 1.72
CA GLU A 61 6.16 -9.80 1.89
C GLU A 61 5.64 -11.24 2.04
N ASN A 62 4.58 -11.44 2.82
CA ASN A 62 3.98 -12.75 3.01
C ASN A 62 2.50 -12.65 3.42
N LYS A 63 1.63 -13.41 2.73
CA LYS A 63 0.18 -13.39 2.96
C LYS A 63 -0.22 -13.68 4.41
N ASN A 64 0.56 -14.45 5.16
CA ASN A 64 0.22 -14.87 6.52
C ASN A 64 0.67 -13.86 7.59
N SER A 65 1.59 -12.95 7.26
CA SER A 65 2.24 -12.06 8.23
C SER A 65 2.28 -10.59 7.81
N THR A 66 1.90 -10.26 6.58
CA THR A 66 1.64 -8.88 6.14
C THR A 66 0.13 -8.64 6.16
N ILE A 67 -0.33 -7.92 7.18
CA ILE A 67 -1.75 -7.73 7.48
C ILE A 67 -2.14 -6.27 7.27
N ILE A 68 -3.07 -6.02 6.34
CA ILE A 68 -3.79 -4.75 6.28
C ILE A 68 -5.01 -4.89 7.18
N ASN A 69 -5.04 -4.13 8.27
CA ASN A 69 -6.16 -4.07 9.19
C ASN A 69 -6.86 -2.72 9.05
N VAL A 70 -7.97 -2.71 8.32
CA VAL A 70 -8.74 -1.49 8.11
C VAL A 70 -9.49 -1.15 9.39
N VAL A 71 -9.39 0.10 9.84
CA VAL A 71 -10.02 0.60 11.07
C VAL A 71 -11.03 1.71 10.79
N GLY A 72 -12.12 1.73 11.56
CA GLY A 72 -13.20 2.70 11.42
C GLY A 72 -14.30 2.27 10.44
N LYS A 73 -15.18 3.22 10.08
CA LYS A 73 -16.37 2.98 9.23
C LYS A 73 -16.10 3.08 7.72
N HIS A 74 -14.82 3.06 7.31
CA HIS A 74 -14.42 3.26 5.91
C HIS A 74 -14.43 1.96 5.11
N GLN A 75 -14.52 2.10 3.79
CA GLN A 75 -14.33 1.00 2.85
C GLN A 75 -12.85 0.59 2.87
N GLY A 76 -12.58 -0.73 2.87
CA GLY A 76 -11.26 -1.27 3.16
C GLY A 76 -10.18 -0.93 2.14
N VAL A 77 -10.10 -1.74 1.09
CA VAL A 77 -9.22 -1.49 -0.07
C VAL A 77 -10.11 -1.16 -1.25
N GLN A 78 -9.93 0.03 -1.80
CA GLN A 78 -10.68 0.56 -2.94
C GLN A 78 -9.72 0.73 -4.12
N ILE A 79 -10.10 0.20 -5.29
CA ILE A 79 -9.28 0.24 -6.51
C ILE A 79 -10.09 0.98 -7.58
N PHE A 80 -9.55 2.10 -8.06
CA PHE A 80 -10.17 3.00 -9.04
C PHE A 80 -9.41 3.08 -10.36
N CYS A 81 -8.33 2.31 -10.51
CA CYS A 81 -7.49 2.28 -11.70
C CYS A 81 -7.34 0.86 -12.24
N ASP A 82 -7.19 0.74 -13.56
CA ASP A 82 -6.88 -0.52 -14.21
C ASP A 82 -5.42 -0.93 -13.94
N ASP A 83 -5.07 -2.18 -14.29
CA ASP A 83 -3.69 -2.69 -14.20
C ASP A 83 -3.05 -2.66 -12.80
N VAL A 84 -3.88 -2.68 -11.74
CA VAL A 84 -3.43 -2.75 -10.35
C VAL A 84 -3.19 -4.20 -9.93
N ILE A 85 -2.05 -4.45 -9.27
CA ILE A 85 -1.78 -5.74 -8.62
C ILE A 85 -1.72 -5.54 -7.11
N VAL A 86 -2.58 -6.26 -6.38
CA VAL A 86 -2.51 -6.39 -4.91
C VAL A 86 -2.26 -7.86 -4.57
N LYS A 87 -1.13 -8.17 -3.94
CA LYS A 87 -0.74 -9.57 -3.65
C LYS A 87 0.04 -9.67 -2.35
N GLY A 88 -0.06 -10.81 -1.67
CA GLY A 88 0.79 -11.14 -0.52
C GLY A 88 0.31 -10.56 0.81
N PHE A 89 -0.98 -10.24 0.92
CA PHE A 89 -1.59 -9.71 2.14
C PHE A 89 -2.66 -10.64 2.70
N THR A 90 -2.82 -10.60 4.02
CA THR A 90 -4.14 -10.78 4.63
C THR A 90 -4.79 -9.40 4.75
N ILE A 91 -6.01 -9.23 4.23
CA ILE A 91 -6.79 -8.00 4.39
C ILE A 91 -7.95 -8.32 5.31
N ARG A 92 -8.09 -7.58 6.41
CA ARG A 92 -9.18 -7.75 7.37
C ARG A 92 -9.70 -6.41 7.87
N ASN A 93 -10.89 -6.44 8.44
CA ASN A 93 -11.48 -5.33 9.15
C ASN A 93 -11.83 -5.81 10.56
N ASN A 94 -11.08 -5.36 11.57
CA ASN A 94 -11.34 -5.64 12.98
C ASN A 94 -11.93 -4.42 13.71
N SER A 95 -12.66 -3.55 13.01
CA SER A 95 -13.44 -2.52 13.70
C SER A 95 -14.62 -3.18 14.41
N TYR A 96 -14.54 -3.24 15.74
CA TYR A 96 -15.69 -3.48 16.60
C TYR A 96 -16.62 -2.27 16.45
N ALA A 97 -17.60 -2.36 15.54
CA ALA A 97 -18.71 -1.43 15.53
C ALA A 97 -19.59 -1.75 16.74
N PHE A 98 -19.44 -0.98 17.82
CA PHE A 98 -20.57 -0.76 18.72
C PHE A 98 -21.30 0.47 18.16
N ASP A 99 -22.53 0.23 17.70
CA ASP A 99 -23.46 1.24 17.21
C ASP A 99 -23.81 2.30 18.28
#